data_AF-A0A365XTR9-F1
#
_entry.id   AF-A0A365XTR9-F1
#
_cell.length_a   1.000
_cell.length_b   1.000
_cell.length_c   1.000
_cell.angle_alpha   90.00
_cell.angle_beta   90.00
_cell.angle_gamma   90.00
#
_symmetry.space_group_name_H-M   'P 1'
#
loop_
_entity.id
_entity.type
_entity.pdbx_description
1 polymer ?
#
loop_
_entity_poly.entity_id
_entity_poly.type
_entity_poly.pdbx_seq_one_letter_code
_entity_poly.pdbx_strand_id
1 'polypeptide(L)'
;MGTKQIRLVKLHMNNKPVFVFLLLLLVSISSCDLIGYSKAISEQAEMRFNRSRTFINKIMFKGNVIEKINCENCDLTNYFIKIKIDSISEIPSLSRSSYNPYYEFQLQPHQVLTICVSKELFDAVEQGTGVLKSANSSNLSFDRKQMLLIGQEDMKWLPRS
;
A
#
# COMPACT_ATOMS: atom_id res chain seq x y z
N MET A 1 -76.21 18.83 10.06
CA MET A 1 -75.18 19.43 9.19
C MET A 1 -73.87 19.50 9.97
N GLY A 2 -72.76 18.95 9.46
CA GLY A 2 -71.41 19.38 9.87
C GLY A 2 -70.59 18.50 10.81
N THR A 3 -70.22 17.26 10.45
CA THR A 3 -69.13 16.52 11.14
C THR A 3 -68.32 15.58 10.22
N LYS A 4 -68.18 15.89 8.93
CA LYS A 4 -67.37 15.07 8.00
C LYS A 4 -66.14 15.74 7.37
N GLN A 5 -65.90 17.04 7.58
CA GLN A 5 -64.77 17.71 6.92
C GLN A 5 -63.43 17.74 7.69
N ILE A 6 -63.40 17.39 8.98
CA ILE A 6 -62.19 17.63 9.80
C ILE A 6 -61.16 16.49 9.68
N ARG A 7 -61.53 15.30 9.18
CA ARG A 7 -60.61 14.15 9.08
C ARG A 7 -59.73 14.09 7.83
N LEU A 8 -60.03 14.88 6.78
CA LEU A 8 -59.25 14.83 5.53
C LEU A 8 -58.08 15.83 5.49
N VAL A 9 -58.07 16.87 6.32
CA VAL A 9 -57.02 17.90 6.26
C VAL A 9 -55.76 17.52 7.04
N LYS A 10 -55.84 16.58 7.99
CA LYS A 10 -54.69 16.18 8.82
C LYS A 10 -53.74 15.17 8.15
N LEU A 11 -54.11 14.62 7.00
CA LEU A 11 -53.26 13.70 6.23
C LEU A 11 -52.31 14.41 5.25
N HIS A 12 -52.48 15.72 5.04
CA HIS A 12 -51.69 16.45 4.03
C HIS A 12 -50.47 17.22 4.59
N MET A 13 -50.16 17.08 5.89
CA MET A 13 -49.10 17.88 6.53
C MET A 13 -48.04 17.09 7.32
N ASN A 14 -48.02 15.76 7.30
CA ASN A 14 -47.03 14.99 8.06
C ASN A 14 -45.89 14.37 7.23
N ASN A 15 -45.96 14.47 5.89
CA ASN A 15 -44.92 13.94 5.00
C ASN A 15 -43.89 15.00 4.55
N LYS A 16 -44.14 16.28 4.84
CA LYS A 16 -43.23 17.39 4.47
C LYS A 16 -41.84 17.30 5.10
N PRO A 17 -41.68 17.05 6.42
CA PRO A 17 -40.34 16.93 7.01
C PRO A 17 -39.62 15.67 6.52
N VAL A 18 -40.36 14.58 6.30
CA VAL A 18 -39.82 13.30 5.76
C VAL A 18 -39.32 13.49 4.33
N PHE A 19 -40.08 14.21 3.50
CA PHE A 19 -39.70 14.51 2.12
C PHE A 19 -38.47 15.43 2.04
N VAL A 20 -38.40 16.44 2.91
CA VAL A 20 -37.21 17.32 3.01
C VAL A 20 -35.98 16.54 3.49
N PHE A 21 -36.14 15.62 4.45
CA PHE A 21 -35.06 14.72 4.89
C PHE A 21 -34.59 13.78 3.78
N LEU A 22 -35.51 13.21 3.00
CA LEU A 22 -35.19 12.38 1.83
C LEU A 22 -34.45 13.16 0.75
N LEU A 23 -34.85 14.41 0.49
CA LEU A 23 -34.15 15.33 -0.42
C LEU A 23 -32.75 15.67 0.08
N LEU A 24 -32.58 15.95 1.38
CA LEU A 24 -31.28 16.19 1.99
C LEU A 24 -30.37 14.96 1.89
N LEU A 25 -30.90 13.76 2.14
CA LEU A 25 -30.16 12.50 1.95
C LEU A 25 -29.76 12.29 0.49
N LEU A 26 -30.67 12.51 -0.46
CA LEU A 26 -30.37 12.43 -1.89
C LEU A 26 -29.29 13.44 -2.31
N VAL A 27 -29.37 14.69 -1.86
CA VAL A 27 -28.35 15.72 -2.14
C VAL A 27 -27.02 15.37 -1.48
N SER A 28 -27.03 14.81 -0.28
CA SER A 28 -25.82 14.38 0.44
C SER A 28 -25.12 13.22 -0.29
N ILE A 29 -25.89 12.23 -0.75
CA ILE A 29 -25.39 11.09 -1.53
C ILE A 29 -24.92 11.55 -2.93
N SER A 30 -25.62 12.51 -3.55
CA SER A 30 -25.23 13.09 -4.85
C SER A 30 -23.95 13.93 -4.78
N SER A 31 -23.64 14.46 -3.59
CA SER A 31 -22.42 15.25 -3.33
C SER A 31 -21.22 14.37 -2.98
N CYS A 32 -21.44 13.10 -2.66
CA CYS A 32 -20.39 12.10 -2.54
C CYS A 32 -20.06 11.54 -3.92
N ASP A 33 -19.16 12.20 -4.65
CA ASP A 33 -18.56 11.62 -5.86
C ASP A 33 -17.59 10.48 -5.48
N LEU A 34 -18.17 9.36 -5.04
CA LEU A 34 -17.44 8.14 -4.66
C LEU A 34 -16.59 7.60 -5.82
N ILE A 35 -17.04 7.80 -7.05
CA ILE A 35 -16.34 7.37 -8.27
C ILE A 35 -15.11 8.25 -8.47
N GLY A 36 -15.26 9.58 -8.42
CA GLY A 36 -14.15 10.53 -8.50
C GLY A 36 -13.14 10.33 -7.37
N TYR A 37 -13.61 10.07 -6.14
CA TYR A 37 -12.76 9.76 -4.99
C TYR A 37 -12.00 8.44 -5.17
N SER A 38 -12.68 7.36 -5.59
CA SER A 38 -12.04 6.07 -5.86
C SER A 38 -10.97 6.19 -6.95
N LYS A 39 -11.27 6.93 -8.02
CA LYS A 39 -10.34 7.18 -9.12
C LYS A 39 -9.12 7.99 -8.66
N ALA A 40 -9.32 9.03 -7.85
CA ALA A 40 -8.24 9.82 -7.30
C ALA A 40 -7.34 8.97 -6.38
N ILE A 41 -7.91 8.06 -5.59
CA ILE A 41 -7.14 7.12 -4.78
C ILE A 41 -6.31 6.20 -5.65
N SER A 42 -6.90 5.59 -6.69
CA SER A 42 -6.15 4.67 -7.57
C SER A 42 -4.99 5.38 -8.26
N GLU A 43 -5.20 6.59 -8.77
CA GLU A 43 -4.16 7.39 -9.42
C GLU A 43 -3.03 7.75 -8.45
N GLN A 44 -3.38 8.18 -7.23
CA GLN A 44 -2.38 8.49 -6.20
C GLN A 44 -1.58 7.26 -5.78
N ALA A 45 -2.25 6.12 -5.64
CA ALA A 45 -1.60 4.87 -5.33
C ALA A 45 -0.62 4.50 -6.45
N GLU A 46 -1.05 4.50 -7.71
CA GLU A 46 -0.20 4.20 -8.87
C GLU A 46 1.01 5.13 -8.94
N MET A 47 0.80 6.44 -8.76
CA MET A 47 1.89 7.41 -8.69
C MET A 47 2.89 7.08 -7.57
N ARG A 48 2.40 6.67 -6.40
CA ARG A 48 3.25 6.26 -5.28
C ARG A 48 4.07 5.01 -5.62
N PHE A 49 3.45 3.99 -6.23
CA PHE A 49 4.18 2.79 -6.67
C PHE A 49 5.25 3.12 -7.70
N ASN A 50 4.91 3.91 -8.72
CA ASN A 50 5.86 4.32 -9.75
C ASN A 50 7.05 5.08 -9.17
N ARG A 51 6.81 5.97 -8.19
CA ARG A 51 7.88 6.66 -7.46
C ARG A 51 8.77 5.70 -6.67
N SER A 52 8.18 4.80 -5.90
CA SER A 52 8.93 3.80 -5.12
C SER A 52 9.74 2.85 -6.01
N ARG A 53 9.15 2.38 -7.11
CA ARG A 53 9.81 1.55 -8.11
C ARG A 53 11.00 2.26 -8.75
N THR A 54 10.81 3.51 -9.15
CA THR A 54 11.89 4.33 -9.74
C THR A 54 13.04 4.52 -8.76
N PHE A 55 12.73 4.77 -7.48
CA PHE A 55 13.74 4.91 -6.44
C PHE A 55 14.55 3.61 -6.25
N ILE A 56 13.87 2.49 -5.99
CA ILE A 56 14.51 1.18 -5.80
C ILE A 56 15.37 0.78 -7.01
N ASN A 57 14.91 1.07 -8.22
CA ASN A 57 15.68 0.78 -9.42
C ASN A 57 16.99 1.57 -9.47
N LYS A 58 16.98 2.85 -9.08
CA LYS A 58 18.15 3.72 -9.12
C LYS A 58 19.17 3.40 -8.04
N ILE A 59 18.74 3.08 -6.83
CA ILE A 59 19.68 2.88 -5.72
C ILE A 59 20.54 1.63 -5.91
N MET A 60 21.77 1.73 -5.42
CA MET A 60 22.73 0.65 -5.30
C MET A 60 23.05 0.46 -3.82
N PHE A 61 23.13 -0.79 -3.36
CA PHE A 61 23.60 -1.09 -2.02
C PHE A 61 24.27 -2.46 -1.95
N LYS A 62 25.12 -2.62 -0.94
CA LYS A 62 25.73 -3.88 -0.54
C LYS A 62 25.46 -4.12 0.95
N GLY A 63 25.22 -5.36 1.31
CA GLY A 63 24.98 -5.73 2.69
C GLY A 63 24.97 -7.23 2.89
N ASN A 64 24.58 -7.67 4.09
CA ASN A 64 24.45 -9.08 4.41
C ASN A 64 23.13 -9.34 5.13
N VAL A 65 22.55 -10.51 4.91
CA VAL A 65 21.38 -10.97 5.64
C VAL A 65 21.73 -11.12 7.13
N ILE A 66 20.96 -10.49 8.01
CA ILE A 66 21.15 -10.59 9.47
C ILE A 66 20.03 -11.35 10.16
N GLU A 67 18.83 -11.37 9.58
CA GLU A 67 17.67 -11.99 10.20
C GLU A 67 16.66 -12.43 9.14
N LYS A 68 15.93 -13.50 9.47
CA LYS A 68 14.81 -14.03 8.70
C LYS A 68 13.59 -14.05 9.60
N ILE A 69 12.50 -13.45 9.17
CA ILE A 69 11.26 -13.35 9.94
C ILE A 69 10.15 -14.03 9.16
N ASN A 70 9.53 -15.03 9.81
CA ASN A 70 8.30 -15.65 9.34
C ASN A 70 7.14 -15.07 10.17
N CYS A 71 6.25 -14.31 9.54
CA CYS A 71 5.04 -13.78 10.15
C CYS A 71 3.89 -14.76 9.92
N GLU A 72 3.49 -15.47 10.97
CA GLU A 72 2.41 -16.47 10.90
C GLU A 72 1.01 -15.84 10.86
N ASN A 73 0.87 -14.59 11.30
CA ASN A 73 -0.40 -13.87 11.43
C ASN A 73 -0.50 -12.65 10.49
N CYS A 74 0.18 -12.67 9.34
CA CYS A 74 0.14 -11.57 8.38
C CYS A 74 -0.86 -11.88 7.24
N ASP A 75 -1.75 -10.93 6.94
CA ASP A 75 -2.81 -11.13 5.92
C ASP A 75 -2.27 -11.07 4.47
N LEU A 76 -1.13 -10.40 4.24
CA LEU A 76 -0.64 -10.08 2.90
C LEU A 76 0.66 -10.81 2.53
N THR A 77 1.66 -10.83 3.43
CA THR A 77 2.96 -11.47 3.18
C THR A 77 3.56 -12.02 4.47
N ASN A 78 4.18 -13.20 4.38
CA ASN A 78 4.63 -13.94 5.57
C ASN A 78 6.16 -13.99 5.71
N TYR A 79 6.92 -13.74 4.64
CA TYR A 79 8.37 -14.00 4.63
C TYR A 79 9.14 -12.70 4.44
N PHE A 80 9.94 -12.35 5.45
CA PHE A 80 10.77 -11.16 5.45
C PHE A 80 12.22 -11.48 5.73
N ILE A 81 13.13 -10.72 5.11
CA ILE A 81 14.56 -10.77 5.37
C ILE A 81 15.01 -9.39 5.81
N LYS A 82 15.79 -9.33 6.89
CA LYS A 82 16.53 -8.11 7.27
C LYS A 82 17.96 -8.18 6.76
N ILE A 83 18.38 -7.11 6.12
CA ILE A 83 19.70 -6.93 5.53
C ILE A 83 20.37 -5.79 6.26
N LYS A 84 21.55 -6.03 6.84
CA LYS A 84 22.42 -4.94 7.28
C LYS A 84 23.10 -4.36 6.05
N ILE A 85 22.89 -3.07 5.82
CA ILE A 85 23.53 -2.34 4.73
C ILE A 85 24.93 -1.94 5.16
N ASP A 86 25.93 -2.34 4.39
CA ASP A 86 27.33 -1.93 4.58
C ASP A 86 27.64 -0.69 3.74
N SER A 87 27.03 -0.56 2.57
CA SER A 87 27.16 0.63 1.72
C SER A 87 25.90 0.86 0.89
N ILE A 88 25.58 2.13 0.65
CA ILE A 88 24.44 2.56 -0.18
C ILE A 88 24.81 3.81 -0.98
N SER A 89 24.34 3.91 -2.22
CA SER A 89 24.65 5.02 -3.12
C SER A 89 23.93 6.32 -2.75
N GLU A 90 22.74 6.22 -2.16
CA GLU A 90 21.90 7.35 -1.78
C GLU A 90 21.10 6.99 -0.53
N ILE A 91 21.14 7.83 0.50
CA ILE A 91 20.36 7.65 1.73
C ILE A 91 18.90 8.01 1.41
N PRO A 92 17.92 7.09 1.58
CA PRO A 92 16.51 7.39 1.35
C PRO A 92 16.01 8.57 2.19
N SER A 93 15.24 9.46 1.57
CA SER A 93 14.42 10.43 2.31
C SER A 93 13.30 9.71 3.08
N LEU A 94 12.73 10.36 4.10
CA LEU A 94 11.62 9.78 4.89
C LEU A 94 10.44 9.32 4.02
N SER A 95 10.12 10.05 2.96
CA SER A 95 9.06 9.71 2.00
C SER A 95 9.36 8.49 1.11
N ARG A 96 10.61 8.03 1.09
CA ARG A 96 11.12 6.92 0.26
C ARG A 96 11.76 5.81 1.09
N SER A 97 11.80 5.95 2.41
CA SER A 97 12.38 4.95 3.28
C SER A 97 11.49 3.71 3.41
N SER A 98 10.22 3.77 3.01
CA SER A 98 9.35 2.59 3.08
C SER A 98 8.31 2.55 1.97
N TYR A 99 8.00 1.33 1.54
CA TYR A 99 6.85 1.02 0.71
C TYR A 99 6.31 -0.35 1.11
N ASN A 100 5.46 -0.36 2.14
CA ASN A 100 4.91 -1.60 2.69
C ASN A 100 3.97 -2.30 1.69
N PRO A 101 3.96 -3.65 1.67
CA PRO A 101 4.78 -4.56 2.48
C PRO A 101 6.15 -4.89 1.86
N TYR A 102 6.55 -4.21 0.78
CA TYR A 102 7.70 -4.61 -0.04
C TYR A 102 9.05 -4.36 0.63
N TYR A 103 9.28 -3.15 1.15
CA TYR A 103 10.54 -2.80 1.79
C TYR A 103 10.41 -1.69 2.83
N GLU A 104 11.33 -1.69 3.78
CA GLU A 104 11.52 -0.63 4.78
C GLU A 104 13.00 -0.46 5.12
N PHE A 105 13.51 0.76 4.95
CA PHE A 105 14.82 1.21 5.39
C PHE A 105 14.70 1.84 6.78
N GLN A 106 15.31 1.18 7.74
CA GLN A 106 15.69 1.76 9.02
C GLN A 106 17.12 2.27 8.81
N LEU A 107 17.33 3.58 8.91
CA LEU A 107 18.65 4.19 8.61
C LEU A 107 19.33 4.74 9.87
N GLN A 108 18.57 4.95 10.95
CA GLN A 108 19.06 5.40 12.24
C GLN A 108 18.27 4.70 13.37
N PRO A 109 18.94 4.20 14.42
CA PRO A 109 20.40 4.11 14.60
C PRO A 109 21.06 2.97 13.80
N HIS A 110 20.28 2.08 13.18
CA HIS A 110 20.79 0.90 12.48
C HIS A 110 20.49 1.02 10.99
N GLN A 111 21.46 0.73 10.13
CA GLN A 111 21.32 0.71 8.67
C GLN A 111 20.78 -0.66 8.24
N VAL A 112 19.48 -0.87 8.45
CA VAL A 112 18.81 -2.14 8.18
C VAL A 112 17.75 -1.94 7.11
N LEU A 113 17.76 -2.81 6.11
CA LEU A 113 16.72 -2.92 5.12
C LEU A 113 15.93 -4.19 5.35
N THR A 114 14.65 -4.06 5.65
CA THR A 114 13.71 -5.17 5.70
C THR A 114 13.03 -5.28 4.34
N ILE A 115 12.98 -6.49 3.77
CA ILE A 115 12.31 -6.75 2.49
C ILE A 115 11.39 -7.95 2.61
N CYS A 116 10.26 -7.88 1.91
CA CYS A 116 9.40 -9.04 1.69
C CYS A 116 9.95 -9.90 0.55
N VAL A 117 9.94 -11.22 0.73
CA VAL A 117 10.47 -12.18 -0.23
C VAL A 117 9.52 -13.35 -0.48
N SER A 118 9.75 -14.12 -1.54
CA SER A 118 9.07 -15.40 -1.73
C SER A 118 9.57 -16.43 -0.73
N LYS A 119 8.73 -17.45 -0.45
CA LYS A 119 9.12 -18.60 0.39
C LYS A 119 10.39 -19.28 -0.13
N GLU A 120 10.49 -19.48 -1.44
CA GLU A 120 11.64 -20.15 -2.07
C GLU A 120 12.97 -19.41 -1.86
N LEU A 121 12.94 -18.07 -1.88
CA LEU A 121 14.12 -17.28 -1.57
C LEU A 121 14.37 -17.30 -0.06
N PHE A 122 13.33 -17.11 0.74
CA PHE A 122 13.40 -17.18 2.19
C PHE A 122 14.06 -18.49 2.65
N ASP A 123 13.62 -19.64 2.16
CA ASP A 123 14.17 -20.94 2.55
C ASP A 123 15.63 -21.13 2.11
N ALA A 124 16.05 -20.45 1.03
CA ALA A 124 17.35 -20.65 0.42
C ALA A 124 18.44 -19.66 0.86
N VAL A 125 18.07 -18.54 1.48
CA VAL A 125 19.03 -17.59 2.03
C VAL A 125 19.31 -17.92 3.49
N GLU A 126 20.56 -17.68 3.90
CA GLU A 126 21.04 -17.91 5.26
C GLU A 126 21.46 -16.58 5.89
N GLN A 127 21.59 -16.56 7.22
CA GLN A 127 22.22 -15.42 7.88
C GLN A 127 23.69 -15.34 7.42
N GLY A 128 24.15 -14.13 7.13
CA GLY A 128 25.46 -13.88 6.56
C GLY A 128 25.51 -13.93 5.02
N THR A 129 24.46 -14.39 4.34
CA THR A 129 24.40 -14.38 2.86
C THR A 129 24.61 -12.95 2.34
N GLY A 130 25.54 -12.81 1.38
CA GLY A 130 25.88 -11.54 0.78
C GLY A 130 24.76 -11.05 -0.14
N VAL A 131 24.41 -9.77 0.00
CA VAL A 131 23.38 -9.11 -0.81
C VAL A 131 23.97 -7.97 -1.61
N LEU A 132 23.71 -7.97 -2.91
CA LEU A 132 24.10 -6.91 -3.82
C LEU A 132 22.91 -6.43 -4.64
N LYS A 133 22.70 -5.11 -4.63
CA LYS A 133 21.77 -4.42 -5.50
C LYS A 133 22.54 -3.50 -6.44
N SER A 134 22.58 -3.82 -7.72
CA SER A 134 23.20 -2.94 -8.74
C SER A 134 22.34 -1.72 -9.05
N ALA A 135 22.99 -0.62 -9.43
CA ALA A 135 22.30 0.57 -9.95
C ALA A 135 21.48 0.25 -11.21
N ASN A 136 20.38 0.96 -11.40
CA ASN A 136 19.46 0.85 -12.55
C ASN A 136 18.94 -0.56 -12.83
N SER A 137 18.82 -1.38 -11.79
CA SER A 137 18.32 -2.75 -11.85
C SER A 137 17.18 -2.93 -10.86
N SER A 138 16.22 -3.82 -11.14
CA SER A 138 15.23 -4.24 -10.13
C SER A 138 15.68 -5.48 -9.36
N ASN A 139 16.82 -6.06 -9.74
CA ASN A 139 17.29 -7.33 -9.20
C ASN A 139 18.11 -7.12 -7.93
N LEU A 140 17.81 -7.94 -6.95
CA LEU A 140 18.60 -8.19 -5.77
C LEU A 140 19.31 -9.54 -5.92
N SER A 141 20.64 -9.53 -5.82
CA SER A 141 21.46 -10.73 -5.90
C SER A 141 21.83 -11.20 -4.50
N PHE A 142 21.62 -12.48 -4.22
CA PHE A 142 21.98 -13.18 -2.99
C PHE A 142 22.95 -14.30 -3.36
N ASP A 143 24.26 -14.07 -3.24
CA ASP A 143 25.34 -14.97 -3.69
C ASP A 143 25.14 -15.62 -5.09
N ARG A 144 24.34 -16.70 -5.17
CA ARG A 144 24.03 -17.45 -6.42
C ARG A 144 22.56 -17.33 -6.88
N LYS A 145 21.69 -16.65 -6.14
CA LYS A 145 20.27 -16.44 -6.47
C LYS A 145 19.99 -14.98 -6.79
N GLN A 146 18.94 -14.74 -7.56
CA GLN A 146 18.45 -13.39 -7.85
C GLN A 146 16.95 -13.31 -7.61
N MET A 147 16.48 -12.15 -7.18
CA MET A 147 15.06 -11.84 -7.03
C MET A 147 14.78 -10.42 -7.50
N LEU A 148 13.58 -10.18 -8.03
CA LEU A 148 13.07 -8.83 -8.26
C LEU A 148 12.53 -8.25 -6.95
N LEU A 149 13.10 -7.14 -6.47
CA LEU A 149 12.65 -6.49 -5.24
C LEU A 149 11.27 -5.84 -5.43
N ILE A 150 11.06 -5.21 -6.59
CA ILE A 150 9.76 -4.74 -7.07
C ILE A 150 9.68 -5.18 -8.54
N GLY A 151 8.74 -6.06 -8.86
CA GLY A 151 8.53 -6.58 -10.22
C GLY A 151 8.10 -5.49 -11.21
N GLN A 152 8.20 -5.81 -12.51
CA GLN A 152 7.59 -4.99 -13.57
C GLN A 152 6.07 -5.07 -13.56
N GLU A 153 5.52 -6.20 -13.09
CA GLU A 153 4.09 -6.42 -12.98
C GLU A 153 3.45 -5.57 -11.87
N ASP A 154 2.24 -5.12 -12.17
CA ASP A 154 1.45 -4.16 -11.44
C ASP A 154 1.28 -4.48 -9.94
N MET A 155 0.93 -3.45 -9.17
CA MET A 155 0.47 -3.60 -7.78
C MET A 155 -0.53 -4.75 -7.65
N LYS A 156 -0.14 -5.85 -6.99
CA LYS A 156 -1.04 -7.00 -6.74
C LYS A 156 -2.23 -6.66 -5.84
N TRP A 157 -2.27 -5.47 -5.24
CA TRP A 157 -3.13 -5.13 -4.10
C TRP A 157 -4.14 -4.00 -4.37
N LEU A 158 -4.07 -3.33 -5.52
CA LEU A 158 -5.12 -2.36 -5.87
C LEU A 158 -6.31 -3.12 -6.46
N PRO A 159 -7.54 -2.88 -5.96
CA PRO A 159 -8.73 -3.40 -6.63
C PRO A 159 -8.73 -2.86 -8.07
N ARG A 160 -8.73 -3.78 -9.04
CA ARG A 160 -8.94 -3.43 -10.45
C ARG A 160 -10.42 -3.09 -10.61
N SER A 161 -10.71 -1.86 -11.03
CA SER A 161 -12.05 -1.41 -11.42
C SER A 161 -12.54 -2.19 -12.64
#